data_AF-R5MG44-F1
#
_entry.id   AF-R5MG44-F1
#
_cell.length_a   1.000
_cell.length_b   1.000
_cell.length_c   1.000
_cell.angle_alpha   90.00
_cell.angle_beta   90.00
_cell.angle_gamma   90.00
#
_symmetry.space_group_name_H-M   'P 1'
#
loop_
_entity.id
_entity.type
_entity.pdbx_description
1 polymer ?
#
loop_
_entity_poly.entity_id
_entity_poly.type
_entity_poly.pdbx_seq_one_letter_code
_entity_poly.pdbx_strand_id
1 'polypeptide(L)'
;MKKYKFAVVFVIVTIFFIMFGFFYDKSNKNTNKQITTYDRKVMDIKNTSKSDDVCADALEEFYQDDKYKYSFPCMMSSKIIVYFNDGTQEYVRDALNKKDITISDLDKYEIKYLKEEK
;
A
#
# COMPACT_ATOMS: atom_id res chain seq x y z
N MET A 1 -27.76 -32.26 -50.02
CA MET A 1 -28.19 -31.76 -48.68
C MET A 1 -27.09 -31.72 -47.59
N LYS A 2 -25.79 -31.58 -47.94
CA LYS A 2 -24.70 -31.51 -46.94
C LYS A 2 -24.05 -30.11 -46.82
N LYS A 3 -24.12 -29.27 -47.86
CA LYS A 3 -23.51 -27.95 -47.89
C LYS A 3 -24.16 -26.94 -46.92
N TYR A 4 -25.50 -26.97 -46.80
CA TYR A 4 -26.22 -26.08 -45.88
C TYR A 4 -26.01 -26.45 -44.40
N LYS A 5 -25.77 -27.74 -44.09
CA LYS A 5 -25.47 -28.17 -42.71
C LYS A 5 -24.13 -27.62 -42.24
N PHE A 6 -23.12 -27.61 -43.12
CA PHE A 6 -21.83 -26.99 -42.84
C PHE A 6 -21.93 -25.46 -42.73
N ALA A 7 -22.70 -24.81 -43.61
CA ALA A 7 -22.90 -23.36 -43.55
C ALA A 7 -23.61 -22.93 -42.25
N VAL A 8 -24.64 -23.66 -41.81
CA VAL A 8 -25.36 -23.38 -40.56
C VAL A 8 -24.47 -23.56 -39.34
N VAL A 9 -23.63 -24.60 -39.31
CA VAL A 9 -22.66 -24.80 -38.23
C VAL A 9 -21.64 -23.67 -38.18
N PHE A 10 -21.16 -23.18 -39.32
CA PHE A 10 -20.22 -22.06 -39.38
C PHE A 10 -20.83 -20.76 -38.84
N VAL A 11 -22.09 -20.47 -39.16
CA VAL A 11 -22.82 -19.30 -38.65
C VAL A 11 -22.98 -19.37 -37.12
N ILE A 12 -23.35 -20.53 -36.57
CA ILE A 12 -23.52 -20.71 -35.12
C ILE A 12 -22.18 -20.53 -34.38
N VAL A 13 -21.08 -21.05 -34.94
CA VAL A 13 -19.74 -20.89 -34.35
C VAL A 13 -19.31 -19.42 -34.32
N THR A 14 -19.56 -18.65 -35.37
CA THR A 14 -19.23 -17.22 -35.40
C THR A 14 -20.01 -16.40 -34.37
N ILE A 15 -21.28 -16.73 -34.14
CA ILE A 15 -22.10 -16.07 -33.10
C ILE A 15 -21.58 -16.41 -31.70
N PHE A 16 -21.13 -17.64 -31.48
CA PHE A 16 -20.55 -18.08 -30.21
C PHE A 16 -19.24 -17.33 -29.89
N PHE A 17 -18.37 -17.11 -30.89
CA PHE A 17 -17.14 -16.32 -30.71
C PHE A 17 -17.41 -14.83 -30.40
N ILE A 18 -18.47 -14.23 -30.96
CA ILE A 18 -18.86 -12.85 -30.63
C ILE A 18 -19.38 -12.75 -29.17
N MET A 19 -20.13 -13.75 -28.71
CA MET A 19 -20.58 -13.85 -27.32
C MET A 19 -19.41 -14.05 -26.33
N PHE A 20 -18.42 -14.85 -26.67
CA PHE A 20 -17.23 -15.04 -25.82
C PHE A 20 -16.27 -13.84 -25.82
N GLY A 21 -16.17 -13.10 -26.94
CA GLY A 21 -15.31 -11.92 -27.06
C GLY A 21 -15.71 -10.76 -26.15
N PHE A 22 -17.01 -10.62 -25.84
CA PHE A 22 -17.53 -9.60 -24.92
C PHE A 22 -17.10 -9.80 -23.45
N PHE A 23 -16.68 -11.01 -23.06
CA PHE A 23 -16.24 -11.31 -21.69
C PHE A 23 -14.72 -11.22 -21.49
N TYR A 24 -13.94 -11.01 -22.55
CA TYR A 24 -12.48 -10.83 -22.46
C TYR A 24 -12.06 -9.37 -22.21
N ASP A 25 -12.98 -8.49 -21.80
CA ASP A 25 -12.57 -7.24 -21.16
C ASP A 25 -12.12 -7.55 -19.73
N LYS A 26 -10.84 -7.92 -19.63
CA LYS A 26 -10.08 -7.85 -18.40
C LYS A 26 -10.12 -6.40 -17.96
N SER A 27 -11.04 -6.11 -17.05
CA SER A 27 -11.13 -4.87 -16.29
C SER A 27 -9.79 -4.63 -15.57
N ASN A 28 -8.84 -4.02 -16.29
CA ASN A 28 -7.78 -3.25 -15.69
C ASN A 28 -8.46 -1.93 -15.31
N LYS A 29 -9.08 -1.93 -14.13
CA LYS A 29 -9.41 -0.68 -13.47
C LYS A 29 -8.08 0.00 -13.21
N ASN A 30 -7.68 0.84 -14.15
CA ASN A 30 -6.89 2.02 -13.84
C ASN A 30 -7.80 2.81 -12.91
N THR A 31 -7.72 2.49 -11.61
CA THR A 31 -8.28 3.30 -10.56
C THR A 31 -7.56 4.62 -10.70
N ASN A 32 -8.18 5.54 -11.44
CA ASN A 32 -8.21 6.91 -10.99
C ASN A 32 -8.92 6.85 -9.64
N LYS A 33 -8.18 6.45 -8.61
CA LYS A 33 -8.45 6.84 -7.25
C LYS A 33 -8.38 8.34 -7.39
N GLN A 34 -9.54 8.98 -7.56
CA GLN A 34 -9.64 10.35 -7.14
C GLN A 34 -9.21 10.28 -5.68
N ILE A 35 -7.94 10.61 -5.46
CA ILE A 35 -7.43 10.85 -4.13
C ILE A 35 -8.25 12.07 -3.73
N THR A 36 -9.35 11.82 -3.04
CA THR A 36 -9.94 12.81 -2.18
C THR A 36 -8.94 12.96 -1.06
N THR A 37 -7.81 13.60 -1.37
CA THR A 37 -6.91 14.21 -0.41
C THR A 37 -7.75 15.33 0.17
N TYR A 38 -8.59 14.98 1.14
CA TYR A 38 -8.59 15.80 2.33
C TYR A 38 -7.11 15.98 2.65
N ASP A 39 -6.62 17.21 2.69
CA ASP A 39 -5.22 17.56 2.93
C ASP A 39 -4.82 16.97 4.29
N ARG A 40 -4.48 15.67 4.29
CA ARG A 40 -4.33 14.84 5.47
C ARG A 40 -2.97 15.22 6.00
N LYS A 41 -2.99 16.09 7.01
CA LYS A 41 -1.81 16.72 7.56
C LYS A 41 -1.39 15.97 8.81
N VAL A 42 -0.09 15.69 8.90
CA VAL A 42 0.53 15.16 10.11
C VAL A 42 0.41 16.22 11.21
N MET A 43 -0.25 15.86 12.29
CA MET A 43 -0.36 16.68 13.49
C MET A 43 0.73 16.31 14.48
N ASP A 44 0.96 15.00 14.67
CA ASP A 44 1.89 14.48 15.66
C ASP A 44 2.40 13.08 15.27
N ILE A 45 3.58 12.71 15.77
CA ILE A 45 4.09 11.34 15.72
C ILE A 45 4.64 11.01 17.10
N LYS A 46 4.10 9.97 17.75
CA LYS A 46 4.49 9.60 19.11
C LYS A 46 4.86 8.15 19.22
N ASN A 47 5.91 7.89 19.99
CA ASN A 47 6.14 6.58 20.57
C ASN A 47 5.19 6.40 21.77
N THR A 48 4.30 5.43 21.70
CA THR A 48 3.33 5.09 22.76
C THR A 48 3.78 3.90 23.61
N SER A 49 5.03 3.44 23.48
CA SER A 49 5.61 2.42 24.36
C SER A 49 5.65 2.91 25.81
N LYS A 50 5.40 2.02 26.77
CA LYS A 50 5.63 2.34 28.18
C LYS A 50 7.13 2.36 28.47
N SER A 51 7.57 3.19 29.41
CA SER A 51 9.00 3.29 29.82
C SER A 51 9.61 1.96 30.23
N ASP A 52 8.78 1.04 30.73
CA ASP A 52 9.20 -0.23 31.31
C ASP A 52 9.01 -1.39 30.32
N ASP A 53 8.64 -1.08 29.06
CA ASP A 53 8.54 -2.09 28.03
C ASP A 53 9.93 -2.66 27.75
N VAL A 54 10.13 -3.91 28.16
CA VAL A 54 11.35 -4.66 27.89
C VAL A 54 11.54 -4.71 26.37
N CYS A 55 12.62 -4.09 25.93
CA CYS A 55 13.03 -4.18 24.55
C CYS A 55 13.70 -5.54 24.33
N ALA A 56 13.14 -6.38 23.46
CA ALA A 56 13.91 -7.46 22.89
C ALA A 56 14.90 -6.84 21.91
N ASP A 57 16.21 -7.04 22.12
CA ASP A 57 17.31 -6.53 21.30
C ASP A 57 17.28 -7.11 19.88
N ALA A 58 16.24 -6.76 19.11
CA ALA A 58 15.99 -7.19 17.76
C ALA A 58 15.83 -5.94 16.90
N LEU A 59 16.76 -5.77 15.96
CA LEU A 59 16.71 -4.73 14.95
C LEU A 59 15.48 -4.95 14.07
N GLU A 60 14.53 -4.03 14.11
CA GLU A 60 13.29 -4.12 13.34
C GLU A 60 13.35 -3.18 12.13
N GLU A 61 13.57 -3.73 10.94
CA GLU A 61 13.38 -2.97 9.70
C GLU A 61 11.90 -2.61 9.55
N PHE A 62 11.59 -1.32 9.50
CA PHE A 62 10.21 -0.82 9.39
C PHE A 62 9.92 -0.18 8.04
N TYR A 63 10.94 0.27 7.32
CA TYR A 63 10.79 0.93 6.03
C TYR A 63 12.08 0.84 5.20
N GLN A 64 11.94 0.88 3.88
CA GLN A 64 13.06 0.99 2.95
C GLN A 64 12.69 1.88 1.78
N ASP A 65 13.64 2.71 1.33
CA ASP A 65 13.56 3.46 0.09
C ASP A 65 14.54 2.87 -0.94
N ASP A 66 14.77 3.53 -2.08
CA ASP A 66 15.66 3.02 -3.13
C ASP A 66 17.13 2.89 -2.68
N LYS A 67 17.56 3.67 -1.69
CA LYS A 67 18.96 3.79 -1.26
C LYS A 67 19.21 3.26 0.15
N TYR A 68 18.22 3.33 1.03
CA TYR A 68 18.39 3.09 2.46
C TYR A 68 17.39 2.09 3.02
N LYS A 69 17.81 1.40 4.07
CA LYS A 69 16.95 0.66 5.01
C LYS A 69 16.88 1.42 6.33
N TYR A 70 15.69 1.48 6.90
CA TYR A 70 15.42 2.15 8.16
C TYR A 70 14.89 1.16 9.18
N SER A 71 15.54 1.14 10.33
CA SER A 71 15.27 0.16 11.37
C SER A 71 15.12 0.82 12.73
N PHE A 72 14.26 0.28 13.59
CA PHE A 72 14.25 0.59 15.01
C PHE A 72 15.20 -0.36 15.75
N PRO A 73 15.86 0.09 16.83
CA PRO A 73 16.71 -0.78 17.65
C PRO A 73 15.91 -1.85 18.42
N CYS A 74 14.58 -1.86 18.27
CA CYS A 74 13.64 -2.71 18.96
C CYS A 74 12.38 -2.90 18.12
N MET A 75 11.51 -3.84 18.50
CA MET A 75 10.15 -3.95 17.96
C MET A 75 9.27 -2.75 18.39
N MET A 76 9.34 -1.66 17.63
CA MET A 76 8.66 -0.38 17.89
C MET A 76 7.71 0.05 16.78
N SER A 77 7.73 -0.58 15.60
CA SER A 77 6.92 -0.12 14.46
C SER A 77 5.41 -0.15 14.74
N SER A 78 4.96 -1.06 15.63
CA SER A 78 3.59 -1.15 16.14
C SER A 78 3.30 -0.28 17.37
N LYS A 79 4.27 0.50 17.84
CA LYS A 79 4.14 1.39 19.01
C LYS A 79 4.30 2.87 18.64
N ILE A 80 4.77 3.17 17.43
CA ILE A 80 4.89 4.54 16.95
C ILE A 80 3.68 4.86 16.10
N ILE A 81 2.88 5.82 16.55
CA ILE A 81 1.59 6.21 15.96
C ILE A 81 1.70 7.60 15.36
N VAL A 82 1.17 7.74 14.14
CA VAL A 82 1.00 9.00 13.41
C VAL A 82 -0.43 9.48 13.63
N TYR A 83 -0.58 10.73 14.06
CA TYR A 83 -1.86 11.39 14.28
C TYR A 83 -2.11 12.41 13.18
N PHE A 84 -3.27 12.30 12.52
CA PHE A 84 -3.64 13.18 11.41
C PHE A 84 -4.72 14.19 11.82
N ASN A 85 -4.82 15.29 11.07
CA ASN A 85 -5.80 16.36 11.29
C ASN A 85 -7.26 15.94 11.13
N ASP A 86 -7.54 14.89 10.37
CA ASP A 86 -8.87 14.29 10.20
C ASP A 86 -9.29 13.39 11.38
N GLY A 87 -8.45 13.30 12.43
CA GLY A 87 -8.68 12.51 13.63
C GLY A 87 -8.29 11.04 13.50
N THR A 88 -7.85 10.60 12.31
CA THR A 88 -7.39 9.23 12.10
C THR A 88 -5.98 9.02 12.65
N GLN A 89 -5.65 7.76 12.92
CA GLN A 89 -4.36 7.33 13.45
C GLN A 89 -3.87 6.11 12.71
N GLU A 90 -2.56 6.03 12.47
CA GLU A 90 -1.92 4.89 11.82
C GLU A 90 -0.57 4.58 12.43
N TYR A 91 -0.12 3.32 12.32
CA TYR A 91 1.25 2.97 12.65
C TYR A 91 2.22 3.60 11.66
N VAL A 92 3.40 4.01 12.15
CA VAL A 92 4.42 4.69 11.34
C VAL A 92 4.79 3.91 10.08
N ARG A 93 4.91 2.58 10.20
CA ARG A 93 5.22 1.68 9.08
C ARG A 93 4.16 1.75 7.99
N ASP A 94 2.88 1.74 8.36
CA ASP A 94 1.79 1.75 7.40
C ASP A 94 1.69 3.11 6.71
N ALA A 95 1.83 4.20 7.47
CA ALA A 95 1.81 5.56 6.95
C ALA A 95 2.96 5.82 5.95
N LEU A 96 4.17 5.34 6.25
CA LEU A 96 5.32 5.41 5.33
C LEU A 96 5.09 4.58 4.06
N ASN A 97 4.57 3.35 4.18
CA ASN A 97 4.29 2.49 3.03
C ASN A 97 3.18 3.05 2.11
N LYS A 98 2.21 3.76 2.69
CA LYS A 98 1.17 4.48 1.95
C LYS A 98 1.64 5.79 1.35
N LYS A 99 2.84 6.27 1.73
CA LYS A 99 3.40 7.58 1.39
C LYS A 99 2.59 8.76 1.94
N ASP A 100 1.88 8.54 3.05
CA ASP A 100 1.17 9.59 3.78
C ASP A 100 2.14 10.44 4.63
N ILE A 101 3.31 9.89 4.96
CA ILE A 101 4.42 10.55 5.62
C ILE A 101 5.76 10.17 4.97
N THR A 102 6.81 10.90 5.31
CA THR A 102 8.19 10.68 4.88
C THR A 102 9.14 10.49 6.07
N ILE A 103 10.37 10.04 5.81
CA ILE A 103 11.42 9.98 6.85
C ILE A 103 11.70 11.36 7.46
N SER A 104 11.62 12.43 6.66
CA SER A 104 11.78 13.80 7.16
C SER A 104 10.71 14.19 8.19
N ASP A 105 9.52 13.60 8.13
CA ASP A 105 8.51 13.80 9.17
C ASP A 105 8.94 13.14 10.48
N LEU A 106 9.55 11.96 10.44
CA LEU A 106 10.12 11.33 11.65
C LEU A 106 11.21 12.22 12.27
N ASP A 107 12.08 12.83 11.44
CA ASP A 107 13.11 13.75 11.91
C ASP A 107 12.50 14.99 12.60
N LYS A 108 11.46 15.56 12.00
CA LYS A 108 10.74 16.73 12.53
C LYS A 108 10.09 16.47 13.89
N TYR A 109 9.59 15.25 14.11
CA TYR A 109 8.98 14.83 15.37
C TYR A 109 9.96 14.08 16.29
N GLU A 110 11.27 14.16 16.01
CA GLU A 110 12.35 13.62 16.83
C GLU A 110 12.24 12.09 17.09
N ILE A 111 11.65 11.35 16.16
CA ILE A 111 11.58 9.90 16.21
C ILE A 111 12.93 9.31 15.84
N LYS A 112 13.58 8.62 16.78
CA LYS A 112 14.88 7.99 16.55
C LYS A 112 14.75 6.70 15.76
N TYR A 113 15.62 6.54 14.76
CA TYR A 113 15.76 5.33 13.97
C TYR A 113 17.23 5.14 13.57
N LEU A 114 17.55 3.94 13.09
CA LEU A 114 18.82 3.56 12.48
C LEU A 114 18.67 3.61 10.96
N LYS A 115 19.68 4.13 10.27
CA LYS A 115 19.72 4.28 8.82
C LYS A 115 20.94 3.56 8.26
N GLU A 116 20.72 2.68 7.28
CA GLU A 116 21.77 1.88 6.64
C GLU A 116 21.65 2.00 5.11
N GLU A 117 22.76 2.18 4.41
CA GLU A 117 22.81 2.18 2.94
C GLU A 117 22.74 0.73 2.42
N LYS A 118 22.06 0.53 1.29
CA LYS A 118 21.88 -0.80 0.69
C LYS A 118 23.10 -1.29 -0.08
#